data_AF-A0AAD5YU44-F1
#
_entry.id   AF-A0AAD5YU44-F1
#
_cell.length_a   1.000
_cell.length_b   1.000
_cell.length_c   1.000
_cell.angle_alpha   90.00
_cell.angle_beta   90.00
_cell.angle_gamma   90.00
#
_symmetry.space_group_name_H-M   'P 1'
#
loop_
_entity.id
_entity.type
_entity.pdbx_description
1 polymer ?
#
loop_
_entity_poly.entity_id
_entity_poly.type
_entity_poly.pdbx_seq_one_letter_code
_entity_poly.pdbx_strand_id
1 'polypeptide(L)'
;MLADQQGCDYSAYDRYAAQAYHIVVCGAISRFFKNNAPTTQQQCDLKAEQYTGMFVYAAPVQGGDSYTVISSDETCVVQSRAGYSALDIDFLKCVEQAYDGLTPRHQFVGNLGKLHVYTMGNVGGVAMYLARNKLNENDFSLLKHTVKDFARFFASPWSKTPSQMPCPSRASLLSDYSMELSQLQTGLPERFRPTVDYLISMLPNLLAANWPLVPNHTDLLENDVHVCKETGHIAGICDWMDTTIGPFGMSLGGLETMLGKRTMSWGWRYHPNQRKLRNLFWETFYEAMGGVSEEQKELIDAARLVGLFLANGFEWKMGLRYPPVKEMTICVTSRRLL
;
A
#
# COMPACT_ATOMS: atom_id res chain seq x y z
N MET A 1 -19.90 40.44 26.38
CA MET A 1 -19.49 41.14 25.15
C MET A 1 -17.99 40.96 25.01
N LEU A 2 -17.58 40.00 24.17
CA LEU A 2 -16.48 40.06 23.21
C LEU A 2 -16.24 38.63 22.74
N ALA A 3 -16.45 38.47 21.44
CA ALA A 3 -16.31 37.25 20.70
C ALA A 3 -14.84 36.95 20.42
N ASP A 4 -14.51 35.68 20.30
CA ASP A 4 -13.47 35.25 19.37
C ASP A 4 -13.80 33.83 18.89
N GLN A 5 -14.70 33.77 17.89
CA GLN A 5 -14.82 32.62 17.00
C GLN A 5 -13.83 32.85 15.85
N GLN A 6 -12.59 32.37 16.00
CA GLN A 6 -11.78 32.05 14.83
C GLN A 6 -12.26 30.71 14.28
N GLY A 7 -13.35 30.75 13.50
CA GLY A 7 -13.65 29.68 12.56
C GLY A 7 -12.54 29.66 11.52
N CYS A 8 -11.67 28.65 11.57
CA CYS A 8 -10.80 28.34 10.44
C CYS A 8 -11.70 28.10 9.23
N ASP A 9 -11.59 28.94 8.21
CA ASP A 9 -12.30 28.78 6.94
C ASP A 9 -11.78 27.52 6.23
N TYR A 10 -12.46 26.40 6.49
CA TYR A 10 -12.17 25.10 5.87
C TYR A 10 -12.22 25.17 4.34
N SER A 11 -12.96 26.11 3.75
CA SER A 11 -13.04 26.28 2.28
C SER A 11 -11.75 26.81 1.66
N ALA A 12 -10.95 27.57 2.40
CA ALA A 12 -9.66 28.04 1.95
C ALA A 12 -8.61 26.91 2.03
N TYR A 13 -8.64 26.11 3.10
CA TYR A 13 -7.75 24.96 3.27
C TYR A 13 -7.96 23.90 2.18
N ASP A 14 -9.21 23.60 1.84
CA ASP A 14 -9.54 22.66 0.77
C ASP A 14 -9.09 23.15 -0.61
N ARG A 15 -9.15 24.47 -0.86
CA ARG A 15 -8.63 25.09 -2.09
C ARG A 15 -7.11 25.03 -2.18
N TYR A 16 -6.39 25.30 -1.09
CA TYR A 16 -4.93 25.17 -1.04
C TYR A 16 -4.48 23.72 -1.18
N ALA A 17 -5.18 22.78 -0.55
CA ALA A 17 -4.92 21.35 -0.70
C ALA A 17 -5.16 20.93 -2.16
N ALA A 18 -6.30 21.28 -2.75
CA ALA A 18 -6.60 21.01 -4.17
C ALA A 18 -5.54 21.58 -5.13
N GLN A 19 -5.05 22.80 -4.88
CA GLN A 19 -4.00 23.42 -5.69
C GLN A 19 -2.64 22.73 -5.53
N ALA A 20 -2.27 22.35 -4.31
CA ALA A 20 -1.05 21.57 -4.07
C ALA A 20 -1.14 20.18 -4.72
N TYR A 21 -2.30 19.52 -4.69
CA TYR A 21 -2.55 18.25 -5.37
C TYR A 21 -2.42 18.39 -6.88
N HIS A 22 -3.03 19.42 -7.46
CA HIS A 22 -2.92 19.70 -8.88
C HIS A 22 -1.45 19.86 -9.32
N ILE A 23 -0.62 20.56 -8.53
CA ILE A 23 0.81 20.72 -8.82
C ILE A 23 1.55 19.37 -8.78
N VAL A 24 1.26 18.52 -7.78
CA VAL A 24 1.89 17.20 -7.65
C VAL A 24 1.51 16.29 -8.82
N VAL A 25 0.22 16.25 -9.18
CA VAL A 25 -0.31 15.47 -10.29
C VAL A 25 0.30 15.92 -11.63
N CYS A 26 0.27 17.22 -11.94
CA CYS A 26 0.87 17.75 -13.16
C CYS A 26 2.39 17.48 -13.23
N GLY A 27 3.08 17.56 -12.08
CA GLY A 27 4.50 17.25 -11.98
C GLY A 27 4.80 15.77 -12.27
N ALA A 28 3.98 14.86 -11.75
CA ALA A 28 4.10 13.42 -12.00
C ALA A 28 3.86 13.08 -13.48
N ILE A 29 2.77 13.59 -14.07
CA ILE A 29 2.43 13.42 -15.49
C ILE A 29 3.57 13.94 -16.38
N SER A 30 4.05 15.16 -16.13
CA SER A 30 5.14 15.77 -16.91
C SER A 30 6.42 14.94 -16.84
N ARG A 31 6.77 14.41 -15.67
CA ARG A 31 7.94 13.55 -15.49
C ARG A 31 7.79 12.21 -16.22
N PHE A 32 6.63 11.59 -16.12
CA PHE A 32 6.35 10.33 -16.81
C PHE A 32 6.56 10.46 -18.32
N PHE A 33 5.97 11.48 -18.95
CA PHE A 33 6.12 11.67 -20.40
C PHE A 33 7.51 12.15 -20.83
N LYS A 34 8.23 12.88 -19.96
CA LYS A 34 9.64 13.20 -20.19
C LYS A 34 10.49 11.92 -20.26
N ASN A 35 10.22 10.95 -19.39
CA ASN A 35 10.97 9.68 -19.33
C ASN A 35 10.55 8.69 -20.42
N ASN A 36 9.34 8.84 -20.98
CA ASN A 36 8.74 7.91 -21.94
C ASN A 36 8.51 8.52 -23.34
N ALA A 37 9.22 9.61 -23.65
CA ALA A 37 9.22 10.19 -24.98
C ALA A 37 9.60 9.15 -26.06
N PRO A 38 9.04 9.23 -27.28
CA PRO A 38 8.22 10.33 -27.82
C PRO A 38 6.72 10.20 -27.54
N THR A 39 6.28 9.21 -26.75
CA THR A 39 4.85 9.05 -26.44
C THR A 39 4.34 10.26 -25.69
N THR A 40 3.17 10.79 -26.07
CA THR A 40 2.59 11.99 -25.45
C THR A 40 1.34 11.68 -24.63
N GLN A 41 0.99 12.58 -23.73
CA GLN A 41 -0.26 12.51 -22.96
C GLN A 41 -1.48 12.38 -23.86
N GLN A 42 -1.57 13.21 -24.90
CA GLN A 42 -2.67 13.17 -25.86
C GLN A 42 -2.80 11.80 -26.56
N GLN A 43 -1.68 11.15 -26.89
CA GLN A 43 -1.74 9.80 -27.48
C GLN A 43 -2.27 8.77 -26.49
N CYS A 44 -1.86 8.85 -25.21
CA CYS A 44 -2.40 8.00 -24.16
C CYS A 44 -3.90 8.25 -23.94
N ASP A 45 -4.33 9.51 -23.89
CA ASP A 45 -5.75 9.87 -23.70
C ASP A 45 -6.61 9.33 -24.84
N LEU A 46 -6.23 9.62 -26.10
CA LEU A 46 -6.94 9.09 -27.28
C LEU A 46 -6.99 7.56 -27.29
N LYS A 47 -5.91 6.90 -26.86
CA LYS A 47 -5.85 5.45 -26.80
C LYS A 47 -6.77 4.90 -25.70
N ALA A 48 -6.84 5.58 -24.56
CA ALA A 48 -7.76 5.21 -23.48
C ALA A 48 -9.23 5.40 -23.90
N GLU A 49 -9.57 6.50 -24.58
CA GLU A 49 -10.92 6.74 -25.11
C GLU A 49 -11.35 5.66 -26.11
N GLN A 50 -10.42 5.14 -26.91
CA GLN A 50 -10.70 4.00 -27.81
C GLN A 50 -11.04 2.72 -27.05
N TYR A 51 -10.42 2.48 -25.89
CA TYR A 51 -10.68 1.29 -25.08
C TYR A 51 -11.96 1.42 -24.25
N THR A 52 -12.27 2.61 -23.76
CA THR A 52 -13.43 2.85 -22.90
C THR A 52 -14.70 3.19 -23.69
N GLY A 53 -14.56 3.72 -24.91
CA GLY A 53 -15.66 4.31 -25.66
C GLY A 53 -16.17 5.64 -25.08
N MET A 54 -15.46 6.19 -24.10
CA MET A 54 -15.85 7.36 -23.31
C MET A 54 -14.71 8.38 -23.29
N PHE A 55 -15.02 9.65 -23.11
CA PHE A 55 -14.00 10.65 -22.77
C PHE A 55 -13.28 10.27 -21.48
N VAL A 56 -12.01 10.64 -21.37
CA VAL A 56 -11.18 10.35 -20.20
C VAL A 56 -10.62 11.61 -19.56
N TYR A 57 -10.29 11.53 -18.28
CA TYR A 57 -9.56 12.57 -17.56
C TYR A 57 -8.49 11.94 -16.68
N ALA A 58 -7.41 12.70 -16.41
CA ALA A 58 -6.34 12.24 -15.54
C ALA A 58 -6.87 11.95 -14.13
N ALA A 59 -6.48 10.79 -13.59
CA ALA A 59 -6.85 10.41 -12.23
C ALA A 59 -6.32 11.44 -11.21
N PRO A 60 -7.06 11.72 -10.11
CA PRO A 60 -6.64 12.66 -9.07
C PRO A 60 -5.32 12.32 -8.36
N VAL A 61 -4.87 11.07 -8.49
CA VAL A 61 -3.60 10.57 -7.98
C VAL A 61 -2.88 9.86 -9.13
N GLN A 62 -1.59 10.15 -9.29
CA GLN A 62 -0.75 9.57 -10.35
C GLN A 62 0.43 8.83 -9.73
N GLY A 63 0.79 7.70 -10.32
CA GLY A 63 2.00 6.95 -9.98
C GLY A 63 3.25 7.57 -10.59
N GLY A 64 4.42 7.18 -10.09
CA GLY A 64 5.71 7.61 -10.65
C GLY A 64 6.03 6.98 -12.00
N ASP A 65 5.63 5.72 -12.17
CA ASP A 65 5.97 4.87 -13.33
C ASP A 65 4.77 4.57 -14.24
N SER A 66 3.66 5.28 -14.02
CA SER A 66 2.46 5.14 -14.84
C SER A 66 1.73 6.46 -15.02
N TYR A 67 1.02 6.57 -16.15
CA TYR A 67 0.00 7.58 -16.38
C TYR A 67 -1.37 6.90 -16.33
N THR A 68 -2.24 7.40 -15.45
CA THR A 68 -3.55 6.81 -15.16
C THR A 68 -4.67 7.77 -15.49
N VAL A 69 -5.66 7.32 -16.25
CA VAL A 69 -6.87 8.08 -16.59
C VAL A 69 -8.12 7.30 -16.21
N ILE A 70 -9.21 8.03 -15.97
CA ILE A 70 -10.51 7.49 -15.59
C ILE A 70 -11.50 7.86 -16.70
N SER A 71 -12.39 6.94 -17.07
CA SER A 71 -13.49 7.22 -17.98
C SER A 71 -14.49 8.20 -17.35
N SER A 72 -15.17 8.99 -18.18
CA SER A 72 -16.12 10.03 -17.76
C SER A 72 -17.38 9.50 -17.07
N ASP A 73 -17.72 8.21 -17.24
CA ASP A 73 -18.75 7.51 -16.46
C ASP A 73 -18.21 6.89 -15.15
N GLU A 74 -16.93 7.11 -14.86
CA GLU A 74 -16.20 6.63 -13.68
C GLU A 74 -16.19 5.10 -13.51
N THR A 75 -16.42 4.32 -14.58
CA THR A 75 -16.46 2.84 -14.49
C THR A 75 -15.13 2.16 -14.79
N CYS A 76 -14.28 2.79 -15.61
CA CYS A 76 -13.06 2.19 -16.13
C CYS A 76 -11.84 3.08 -15.86
N VAL A 77 -10.74 2.44 -15.49
CA VAL A 77 -9.44 3.05 -15.33
C VAL A 77 -8.52 2.50 -16.41
N VAL A 78 -7.81 3.38 -17.11
CA VAL A 78 -6.78 3.01 -18.08
C VAL A 78 -5.43 3.48 -17.58
N GLN A 79 -4.47 2.56 -17.52
CA GLN A 79 -3.13 2.85 -17.02
C GLN A 79 -2.10 2.53 -18.10
N SER A 80 -1.34 3.55 -18.51
CA SER A 80 -0.17 3.41 -19.38
C SER A 80 1.09 3.34 -18.52
N ARG A 81 1.82 2.23 -18.58
CA ARG A 81 2.98 1.96 -17.73
C ARG A 81 4.26 1.87 -18.55
N ALA A 82 5.37 2.35 -17.98
CA ALA A 82 6.68 2.14 -18.58
C ALA A 82 7.02 0.64 -18.62
N GLY A 83 7.78 0.19 -19.63
CA GLY A 83 8.05 -1.25 -19.82
C GLY A 83 8.73 -1.95 -18.64
N TYR A 84 9.60 -1.26 -17.90
CA TYR A 84 10.23 -1.81 -16.69
C TYR A 84 9.26 -1.96 -15.51
N SER A 85 8.07 -1.35 -15.61
CA SER A 85 7.00 -1.39 -14.62
C SER A 85 5.78 -2.15 -15.15
N ALA A 86 5.96 -3.04 -16.12
CA ALA A 86 4.88 -3.86 -16.65
C ALA A 86 4.31 -4.80 -15.57
N LEU A 87 2.98 -4.91 -15.53
CA LEU A 87 2.27 -5.79 -14.61
C LEU A 87 2.34 -7.24 -15.08
N ASP A 88 2.59 -8.16 -14.15
CA ASP A 88 2.40 -9.60 -14.34
C ASP A 88 0.90 -9.93 -14.16
N ILE A 89 0.19 -10.05 -15.28
CA ILE A 89 -1.26 -10.30 -15.28
C ILE A 89 -1.62 -11.67 -14.72
N ASP A 90 -0.78 -12.69 -14.90
CA ASP A 90 -1.09 -14.02 -14.40
C ASP A 90 -0.90 -14.08 -12.88
N PHE A 91 0.10 -13.37 -12.35
CA PHE A 91 0.23 -13.18 -10.92
C PHE A 91 -0.91 -12.32 -10.34
N LEU A 92 -1.32 -11.24 -11.00
CA LEU A 92 -2.42 -10.40 -10.54
C LEU A 92 -3.76 -11.16 -10.46
N LYS A 93 -4.03 -12.13 -11.34
CA LYS A 93 -5.20 -13.02 -11.17
C LYS A 93 -5.17 -13.82 -9.87
N CYS A 94 -3.98 -14.14 -9.35
CA CYS A 94 -3.83 -14.79 -8.05
C CYS A 94 -4.08 -13.80 -6.91
N VAL A 95 -3.59 -12.57 -7.05
CA VAL A 95 -3.86 -11.46 -6.12
C VAL A 95 -5.36 -11.18 -6.02
N GLU A 96 -6.05 -11.08 -7.16
CA GLU A 96 -7.49 -10.83 -7.23
C GLU A 96 -8.31 -11.90 -6.51
N GLN A 97 -7.88 -13.16 -6.56
CA GLN A 97 -8.52 -14.24 -5.81
C GLN A 97 -8.18 -14.16 -4.30
N ALA A 98 -6.92 -13.90 -3.96
CA ALA A 98 -6.47 -13.83 -2.58
C ALA A 98 -7.13 -12.68 -1.79
N TYR A 99 -7.43 -11.57 -2.45
CA TYR A 99 -8.03 -10.35 -1.88
C TYR A 99 -9.40 -10.03 -2.47
N ASP A 100 -10.15 -11.06 -2.86
CA ASP A 100 -11.44 -10.97 -3.54
C ASP A 100 -12.36 -9.88 -2.98
N GLY A 101 -12.87 -9.05 -3.89
CA GLY A 101 -13.77 -7.93 -3.61
C GLY A 101 -13.11 -6.58 -3.35
N LEU A 102 -11.78 -6.52 -3.17
CA LEU A 102 -11.06 -5.27 -2.86
C LEU A 102 -9.97 -4.90 -3.88
N THR A 103 -9.77 -5.71 -4.92
CA THR A 103 -8.75 -5.48 -5.95
C THR A 103 -9.39 -5.10 -7.28
N PRO A 104 -8.86 -4.10 -8.00
CA PRO A 104 -9.25 -3.88 -9.39
C PRO A 104 -8.84 -5.07 -10.25
N ARG A 105 -9.67 -5.44 -11.23
CA ARG A 105 -9.39 -6.53 -12.17
C ARG A 105 -8.58 -6.03 -13.34
N HIS A 106 -7.31 -6.43 -13.43
CA HIS A 106 -6.40 -5.88 -14.43
C HIS A 106 -6.45 -6.67 -15.73
N GLN A 107 -6.50 -5.97 -16.85
CA GLN A 107 -6.44 -6.56 -18.18
C GLN A 107 -5.42 -5.82 -19.04
N PHE A 108 -4.47 -6.56 -19.62
CA PHE A 108 -3.58 -6.01 -20.63
C PHE A 108 -4.33 -5.86 -21.95
N VAL A 109 -4.34 -4.64 -22.51
CA VAL A 109 -5.11 -4.30 -23.71
C VAL A 109 -4.24 -3.94 -24.92
N GLY A 110 -2.91 -3.90 -24.73
CA GLY A 110 -1.94 -3.70 -25.79
C GLY A 110 -0.85 -2.71 -25.43
N ASN A 111 -0.10 -2.29 -26.44
CA ASN A 111 1.01 -1.35 -26.29
C ASN A 111 0.74 -0.04 -27.02
N LEU A 112 1.27 1.06 -26.48
CA LEU A 112 1.38 2.35 -27.15
C LEU A 112 2.86 2.75 -27.19
N GLY A 113 3.51 2.51 -28.32
CA GLY A 113 4.97 2.63 -28.41
C GLY A 113 5.64 1.63 -27.46
N LYS A 114 6.37 2.16 -26.47
CA LYS A 114 7.04 1.36 -25.41
C LYS A 114 6.21 1.22 -24.14
N LEU A 115 5.04 1.85 -24.08
CA LEU A 115 4.16 1.79 -22.92
C LEU A 115 3.25 0.56 -23.01
N HIS A 116 3.12 -0.14 -21.88
CA HIS A 116 2.15 -1.21 -21.72
C HIS A 116 0.85 -0.59 -21.21
N VAL A 117 -0.27 -0.90 -21.86
CA VAL A 117 -1.58 -0.32 -21.54
C VAL A 117 -2.46 -1.37 -20.90
N TYR A 118 -3.03 -1.00 -19.76
CA TYR A 118 -3.91 -1.84 -18.96
C TYR A 118 -5.25 -1.16 -18.76
N THR A 119 -6.32 -1.94 -18.71
CA THR A 119 -7.64 -1.50 -18.24
C THR A 119 -7.98 -2.22 -16.95
N MET A 120 -8.78 -1.56 -16.11
CA MET A 120 -9.31 -2.15 -14.89
C MET A 120 -10.61 -1.44 -14.47
N GLY A 121 -11.44 -2.13 -13.70
CA GLY A 121 -12.61 -1.49 -13.08
C GLY A 121 -12.19 -0.41 -12.09
N ASN A 122 -12.90 0.72 -12.07
CA ASN A 122 -12.70 1.73 -11.03
C ASN A 122 -13.19 1.18 -9.68
N VAL A 123 -12.32 1.13 -8.68
CA VAL A 123 -12.68 0.70 -7.31
C VAL A 123 -13.58 1.71 -6.59
N GLY A 124 -13.71 2.93 -7.13
CA GLY A 124 -14.51 4.00 -6.54
C GLY A 124 -13.88 4.56 -5.27
N GLY A 125 -14.71 5.30 -4.51
CA GLY A 125 -14.26 5.99 -3.30
C GLY A 125 -13.18 7.05 -3.57
N VAL A 126 -12.51 7.47 -2.52
CA VAL A 126 -11.35 8.36 -2.60
C VAL A 126 -10.15 7.77 -1.89
N ALA A 127 -8.95 8.15 -2.30
CA ALA A 127 -7.74 7.83 -1.55
C ALA A 127 -7.87 8.26 -0.07
N MET A 128 -7.45 7.39 0.85
CA MET A 128 -7.66 7.54 2.29
C MET A 128 -7.07 8.84 2.83
N TYR A 129 -5.92 9.27 2.32
CA TYR A 129 -5.31 10.52 2.76
C TYR A 129 -6.19 11.75 2.46
N LEU A 130 -6.99 11.71 1.37
CA LEU A 130 -7.97 12.76 1.03
C LEU A 130 -9.23 12.68 1.90
N ALA A 131 -9.57 11.50 2.40
CA ALA A 131 -10.68 11.29 3.34
C ALA A 131 -10.27 11.50 4.81
N ARG A 132 -8.97 11.69 5.10
CA ARG A 132 -8.42 11.55 6.45
C ARG A 132 -9.08 12.47 7.48
N ASN A 133 -9.39 13.72 7.13
CA ASN A 133 -10.08 14.63 8.04
C ASN A 133 -11.46 14.08 8.40
N LYS A 134 -12.24 13.67 7.39
CA LYS A 134 -13.57 13.10 7.56
C LYS A 134 -13.55 11.82 8.40
N LEU A 135 -12.59 10.92 8.14
CA LEU A 135 -12.45 9.66 8.87
C LEU A 135 -12.19 9.86 10.38
N ASN A 136 -11.55 10.97 10.75
CA ASN A 136 -11.21 11.29 12.14
C ASN A 136 -12.29 12.11 12.87
N GLU A 137 -13.35 12.57 12.20
CA GLU A 137 -14.48 13.23 12.83
C GLU A 137 -15.29 12.27 13.73
N ASN A 138 -16.18 12.81 14.57
CA ASN A 138 -17.19 12.06 15.31
C ASN A 138 -16.64 10.86 16.10
N ASP A 139 -15.61 11.07 16.92
CA ASP A 139 -14.89 10.00 17.64
C ASP A 139 -14.44 8.89 16.67
N PHE A 140 -13.91 9.29 15.52
CA PHE A 140 -13.29 8.43 14.50
C PHE A 140 -14.18 7.21 14.14
N SER A 141 -15.50 7.42 14.12
CA SER A 141 -16.48 6.36 13.88
C SER A 141 -16.30 5.73 12.51
N LEU A 142 -16.05 6.54 11.48
CA LEU A 142 -15.79 6.08 10.11
C LEU A 142 -14.44 5.36 10.01
N LEU A 143 -13.39 5.86 10.66
CA LEU A 143 -12.09 5.17 10.70
C LEU A 143 -12.19 3.78 11.35
N LYS A 144 -13.09 3.58 12.33
CA LYS A 144 -13.34 2.23 12.89
C LYS A 144 -13.87 1.27 11.83
N HIS A 145 -14.72 1.71 10.90
CA HIS A 145 -15.15 0.88 9.77
C HIS A 145 -13.99 0.56 8.85
N THR A 146 -13.19 1.57 8.48
CA THR A 146 -12.00 1.37 7.64
C THR A 146 -11.04 0.36 8.26
N VAL A 147 -10.76 0.47 9.56
CA VAL A 147 -9.86 -0.45 10.28
C VAL A 147 -10.39 -1.89 10.29
N LYS A 148 -11.70 -2.08 10.46
CA LYS A 148 -12.32 -3.42 10.41
C LYS A 148 -12.23 -4.03 9.01
N ASP A 149 -12.49 -3.25 7.97
CA ASP A 149 -12.38 -3.74 6.60
C ASP A 149 -10.93 -4.05 6.24
N PHE A 150 -9.99 -3.24 6.73
CA PHE A 150 -8.56 -3.47 6.54
C PHE A 150 -8.08 -4.74 7.24
N ALA A 151 -8.62 -5.05 8.43
CA ALA A 151 -8.38 -6.32 9.11
C ALA A 151 -8.87 -7.51 8.27
N ARG A 152 -10.09 -7.42 7.71
CA ARG A 152 -10.61 -8.48 6.83
C ARG A 152 -9.81 -8.62 5.53
N PHE A 153 -9.38 -7.50 4.96
CA PHE A 153 -8.49 -7.47 3.80
C PHE A 153 -7.22 -8.28 4.05
N PHE A 154 -6.50 -8.03 5.15
CA PHE A 154 -5.29 -8.77 5.46
C PHE A 154 -5.53 -10.24 5.84
N ALA A 155 -6.70 -10.56 6.39
CA ALA A 155 -7.05 -11.94 6.70
C ALA A 155 -7.39 -12.75 5.44
N SER A 156 -7.91 -12.09 4.39
CA SER A 156 -8.36 -12.73 3.14
C SER A 156 -7.37 -13.74 2.53
N PRO A 157 -6.08 -13.39 2.28
CA PRO A 157 -5.13 -14.31 1.65
C PRO A 157 -4.83 -15.55 2.48
N TRP A 158 -5.12 -15.58 3.79
CA TRP A 158 -4.92 -16.76 4.64
C TRP A 158 -5.64 -18.00 4.11
N SER A 159 -6.86 -17.81 3.59
CA SER A 159 -7.73 -18.91 3.14
C SER A 159 -8.04 -18.85 1.64
N LYS A 160 -7.88 -17.69 1.01
CA LYS A 160 -8.25 -17.48 -0.40
C LYS A 160 -7.07 -17.50 -1.38
N THR A 161 -5.84 -17.60 -0.89
CA THR A 161 -4.68 -17.69 -1.81
C THR A 161 -4.79 -18.95 -2.67
N PRO A 162 -4.75 -18.83 -4.01
CA PRO A 162 -4.91 -19.99 -4.88
C PRO A 162 -3.76 -21.00 -4.73
N SER A 163 -4.08 -22.29 -4.63
CA SER A 163 -3.08 -23.36 -4.50
C SER A 163 -2.13 -23.48 -5.71
N GLN A 164 -2.58 -23.01 -6.88
CA GLN A 164 -1.84 -23.02 -8.13
C GLN A 164 -0.95 -21.79 -8.33
N MET A 165 -0.93 -20.84 -7.38
CA MET A 165 -0.08 -19.65 -7.47
C MET A 165 1.39 -20.06 -7.57
N PRO A 166 2.14 -19.59 -8.57
CA PRO A 166 3.55 -19.95 -8.75
C PRO A 166 4.35 -19.41 -7.56
N CYS A 167 4.81 -20.29 -6.69
CA CYS A 167 5.57 -19.89 -5.51
C CYS A 167 7.08 -20.05 -5.73
N PRO A 168 7.90 -19.10 -5.24
CA PRO A 168 9.34 -19.30 -5.17
C PRO A 168 9.68 -20.46 -4.22
N SER A 169 10.90 -20.99 -4.35
CA SER A 169 11.40 -21.98 -3.41
C SER A 169 11.49 -21.38 -2.01
N ARG A 170 10.93 -22.09 -1.02
CA ARG A 170 11.05 -21.74 0.40
C ARG A 170 12.52 -21.66 0.84
N ALA A 171 13.40 -22.48 0.28
CA ALA A 171 14.84 -22.41 0.57
C ALA A 171 15.48 -21.12 0.01
N SER A 172 15.04 -20.65 -1.16
CA SER A 172 15.49 -19.36 -1.72
C SER A 172 15.04 -18.22 -0.83
N LEU A 173 13.73 -18.17 -0.50
CA LEU A 173 13.19 -17.15 0.40
C LEU A 173 13.91 -17.13 1.75
N LEU A 174 14.25 -18.30 2.30
CA LEU A 174 14.97 -18.40 3.57
C LEU A 174 16.36 -17.78 3.46
N SER A 175 17.09 -18.11 2.39
CA SER A 175 18.40 -17.53 2.10
C SER A 175 18.31 -16.00 1.95
N ASP A 176 17.35 -15.52 1.16
CA ASP A 176 17.18 -14.11 0.85
C ASP A 176 16.85 -13.29 2.11
N TYR A 177 15.83 -13.70 2.87
CA TYR A 177 15.47 -13.00 4.10
C TYR A 177 16.55 -13.10 5.18
N SER A 178 17.25 -14.24 5.30
CA SER A 178 18.36 -14.39 6.25
C SER A 178 19.50 -13.42 5.92
N MET A 179 19.84 -13.30 4.64
CA MET A 179 20.85 -12.37 4.17
C MET A 179 20.46 -10.92 4.45
N GLU A 180 19.22 -10.53 4.12
CA GLU A 180 18.73 -9.17 4.33
C GLU A 180 18.66 -8.80 5.81
N LEU A 181 18.11 -9.68 6.66
CA LEU A 181 18.06 -9.43 8.10
C LEU A 181 19.47 -9.40 8.72
N SER A 182 20.41 -10.21 8.25
CA SER A 182 21.80 -10.16 8.73
C SER A 182 22.49 -8.83 8.38
N GLN A 183 22.21 -8.28 7.20
CA GLN A 183 22.67 -6.94 6.83
C GLN A 183 22.06 -5.88 7.75
N LEU A 184 20.77 -5.96 8.05
CA LEU A 184 20.11 -5.06 9.00
C LEU A 184 20.68 -5.18 10.41
N GLN A 185 20.90 -6.40 10.89
CA GLN A 185 21.46 -6.66 12.22
C GLN A 185 22.82 -5.99 12.41
N THR A 186 23.66 -6.01 11.36
CA THR A 186 24.97 -5.37 11.37
C THR A 186 24.89 -3.84 11.27
N GLY A 187 23.98 -3.32 10.43
CA GLY A 187 23.95 -1.89 10.10
C GLY A 187 22.98 -1.01 10.90
N LEU A 188 21.97 -1.59 11.56
CA LEU A 188 21.02 -0.85 12.39
C LEU A 188 21.62 -0.53 13.78
N PRO A 189 21.11 0.51 14.47
CA PRO A 189 21.48 0.82 15.85
C PRO A 189 21.32 -0.38 16.79
N GLU A 190 22.21 -0.50 17.78
CA GLU A 190 22.31 -1.70 18.63
C GLU A 190 21.00 -2.08 19.33
N ARG A 191 20.14 -1.10 19.64
CA ARG A 191 18.82 -1.32 20.25
C ARG A 191 17.89 -2.22 19.43
N PHE A 192 18.10 -2.33 18.11
CA PHE A 192 17.29 -3.18 17.23
C PHE A 192 17.85 -4.60 17.07
N ARG A 193 19.12 -4.84 17.43
CA ARG A 193 19.77 -6.14 17.24
C ARG A 193 19.03 -7.30 17.91
N PRO A 194 18.59 -7.21 19.18
CA PRO A 194 17.88 -8.32 19.82
C PRO A 194 16.59 -8.70 19.07
N THR A 195 15.89 -7.71 18.53
CA THR A 195 14.69 -7.95 17.71
C THR A 195 15.06 -8.63 16.40
N VAL A 196 16.08 -8.14 15.68
CA VAL A 196 16.49 -8.75 14.41
C VAL A 196 17.03 -10.17 14.62
N ASP A 197 17.80 -10.43 15.67
CA ASP A 197 18.28 -11.77 16.02
C ASP A 197 17.11 -12.75 16.27
N TYR A 198 16.10 -12.30 17.02
CA TYR A 198 14.86 -13.06 17.21
C TYR A 198 14.17 -13.34 15.86
N LEU A 199 13.99 -12.33 15.00
CA LEU A 199 13.34 -12.52 13.70
C LEU A 199 14.09 -13.48 12.78
N ILE A 200 15.43 -13.44 12.77
CA ILE A 200 16.27 -14.42 12.06
C ILE A 200 15.98 -15.84 12.57
N SER A 201 15.87 -16.02 13.88
CA SER A 201 15.56 -17.33 14.48
C SER A 201 14.15 -17.85 14.12
N MET A 202 13.21 -16.95 13.78
CA MET A 202 11.83 -17.30 13.41
C MET A 202 11.66 -17.61 11.92
N LEU A 203 12.59 -17.22 11.05
CA LEU A 203 12.49 -17.44 9.59
C LEU A 203 12.23 -18.91 9.19
N PRO A 204 12.87 -19.93 9.80
CA PRO A 204 12.57 -21.32 9.47
C PRO A 204 11.10 -21.70 9.69
N ASN A 205 10.46 -21.14 10.73
CA ASN A 205 9.05 -21.40 11.03
C ASN A 205 8.13 -20.67 10.05
N LEU A 206 8.45 -19.42 9.70
CA LEU A 206 7.71 -18.64 8.69
C LEU A 206 7.77 -19.27 7.29
N LEU A 207 8.82 -20.03 7.00
CA LEU A 207 9.00 -20.71 5.73
C LEU A 207 8.80 -22.23 5.81
N ALA A 208 8.31 -22.74 6.94
CA ALA A 208 7.90 -24.13 7.08
C ALA A 208 6.70 -24.44 6.17
N ALA A 209 6.57 -25.70 5.74
CA ALA A 209 5.55 -26.11 4.77
C ALA A 209 4.11 -25.81 5.22
N ASN A 210 3.86 -25.76 6.53
CA ASN A 210 2.56 -25.48 7.14
C ASN A 210 2.26 -23.97 7.30
N TRP A 211 3.19 -23.07 7.01
CA TRP A 211 2.93 -21.62 6.99
C TRP A 211 2.68 -21.15 5.55
N PRO A 212 1.53 -20.50 5.24
CA PRO A 212 1.18 -20.18 3.86
C PRO A 212 2.10 -19.11 3.25
N LEU A 213 2.43 -19.30 1.97
CA LEU A 213 2.98 -18.24 1.12
C LEU A 213 1.82 -17.55 0.40
N VAL A 214 1.80 -16.23 0.44
CA VAL A 214 0.71 -15.40 -0.08
C VAL A 214 1.26 -14.19 -0.84
N PRO A 215 0.46 -13.56 -1.72
CA PRO A 215 0.81 -12.25 -2.24
C PRO A 215 0.79 -11.21 -1.11
N ASN A 216 1.90 -10.51 -0.91
CA ASN A 216 2.06 -9.45 0.07
C ASN A 216 2.20 -8.12 -0.66
N HIS A 217 1.33 -7.16 -0.34
CA HIS A 217 1.44 -5.79 -0.81
C HIS A 217 2.57 -5.08 -0.04
N THR A 218 3.70 -4.81 -0.70
CA THR A 218 4.92 -4.35 -0.01
C THR A 218 5.02 -2.83 0.17
N ASP A 219 4.26 -2.06 -0.61
CA ASP A 219 4.20 -0.59 -0.50
C ASP A 219 2.77 -0.06 -0.25
N LEU A 220 2.12 -0.53 0.82
CA LEU A 220 0.71 -0.17 1.09
C LEU A 220 0.59 1.18 1.81
N LEU A 221 0.39 2.25 1.04
CA LEU A 221 0.31 3.63 1.51
C LEU A 221 -1.15 4.15 1.55
N GLU A 222 -1.35 5.36 2.10
CA GLU A 222 -2.69 5.98 2.20
C GLU A 222 -3.30 6.29 0.83
N ASN A 223 -2.47 6.47 -0.20
CA ASN A 223 -2.92 6.70 -1.58
C ASN A 223 -3.49 5.44 -2.23
N ASP A 224 -3.10 4.26 -1.75
CA ASP A 224 -3.49 2.99 -2.36
C ASP A 224 -4.80 2.47 -1.76
N VAL A 225 -5.15 2.94 -0.56
CA VAL A 225 -6.41 2.59 0.11
C VAL A 225 -7.51 3.56 -0.30
N HIS A 226 -8.53 3.08 -1.02
CA HIS A 226 -9.71 3.87 -1.37
C HIS A 226 -10.86 3.62 -0.39
N VAL A 227 -11.53 4.68 0.05
CA VAL A 227 -12.62 4.63 1.02
C VAL A 227 -13.85 5.44 0.58
N CYS A 228 -15.03 5.00 0.97
CA CYS A 228 -16.25 5.81 0.88
C CYS A 228 -16.27 6.84 2.01
N LYS A 229 -16.32 8.15 1.70
CA LYS A 229 -16.26 9.23 2.71
C LYS A 229 -17.48 9.25 3.62
N GLU A 230 -18.60 8.74 3.14
CA GLU A 230 -19.89 8.77 3.81
C GLU A 230 -20.01 7.63 4.83
N THR A 231 -19.41 6.48 4.54
CA THR A 231 -19.56 5.26 5.35
C THR A 231 -18.28 4.82 6.05
N GLY A 232 -17.11 5.25 5.57
CA GLY A 232 -15.81 4.81 6.07
C GLY A 232 -15.39 3.41 5.60
N HIS A 233 -16.22 2.72 4.81
CA HIS A 233 -15.87 1.41 4.27
C HIS A 233 -14.79 1.52 3.18
N ILE A 234 -13.92 0.51 3.12
CA ILE A 234 -12.93 0.40 2.04
C ILE A 234 -13.66 0.05 0.75
N ALA A 235 -13.43 0.85 -0.28
CA ALA A 235 -13.98 0.64 -1.63
C ALA A 235 -13.04 -0.23 -2.48
N GLY A 236 -11.74 -0.11 -2.28
CA GLY A 236 -10.73 -1.00 -2.86
C GLY A 236 -9.30 -0.58 -2.53
N ILE A 237 -8.36 -1.39 -2.98
CA ILE A 237 -6.92 -1.24 -2.81
C ILE A 237 -6.28 -1.22 -4.20
N CYS A 238 -5.46 -0.22 -4.47
CA CYS A 238 -4.78 0.03 -5.74
C CYS A 238 -3.28 -0.28 -5.66
N ASP A 239 -2.57 -0.08 -6.77
CA ASP A 239 -1.10 -0.17 -6.91
C ASP A 239 -0.44 -1.51 -6.51
N TRP A 240 -0.88 -2.58 -7.16
CA TRP A 240 -0.39 -3.94 -6.91
C TRP A 240 0.95 -4.29 -7.59
N MET A 241 1.66 -3.31 -8.18
CA MET A 241 2.88 -3.56 -8.96
C MET A 241 3.99 -4.24 -8.13
N ASP A 242 4.25 -3.74 -6.92
CA ASP A 242 5.34 -4.22 -6.07
C ASP A 242 4.92 -5.37 -5.15
N THR A 243 3.84 -6.08 -5.51
CA THR A 243 3.39 -7.26 -4.77
C THR A 243 4.43 -8.36 -4.90
N THR A 244 4.76 -9.01 -3.78
CA THR A 244 5.70 -10.14 -3.75
C THR A 244 5.07 -11.37 -3.13
N ILE A 245 5.55 -12.56 -3.49
CA ILE A 245 5.11 -13.80 -2.87
C ILE A 245 6.04 -14.10 -1.69
N GLY A 246 5.47 -14.24 -0.50
CA GLY A 246 6.23 -14.49 0.73
C GLY A 246 5.35 -15.00 1.86
N PRO A 247 5.92 -15.24 3.06
CA PRO A 247 5.16 -15.70 4.21
C PRO A 247 3.94 -14.81 4.49
N PHE A 248 2.84 -15.42 4.91
CA PHE A 248 1.68 -14.68 5.39
C PHE A 248 2.05 -13.80 6.58
N GLY A 249 1.59 -12.54 6.53
CA GLY A 249 1.79 -11.54 7.57
C GLY A 249 2.83 -10.46 7.24
N MET A 250 3.66 -10.66 6.21
CA MET A 250 4.74 -9.72 5.86
C MET A 250 4.23 -8.32 5.50
N SER A 251 3.02 -8.20 4.95
CA SER A 251 2.40 -6.91 4.60
C SER A 251 1.63 -6.23 5.75
N LEU A 252 1.47 -6.88 6.92
CA LEU A 252 0.69 -6.35 8.04
C LEU A 252 1.25 -5.05 8.64
N GLY A 253 2.50 -4.71 8.33
CA GLY A 253 3.08 -3.39 8.63
C GLY A 253 2.27 -2.23 8.03
N GLY A 254 1.47 -2.47 6.98
CA GLY A 254 0.55 -1.50 6.42
C GLY A 254 -0.50 -0.97 7.41
N LEU A 255 -0.79 -1.70 8.51
CA LEU A 255 -1.66 -1.22 9.59
C LEU A 255 -1.23 0.15 10.12
N GLU A 256 0.08 0.43 10.15
CA GLU A 256 0.58 1.70 10.66
C GLU A 256 -0.02 2.89 9.90
N THR A 257 -0.28 2.75 8.59
CA THR A 257 -0.97 3.74 7.75
C THR A 257 -2.34 4.15 8.32
N MET A 258 -3.05 3.26 9.01
CA MET A 258 -4.32 3.57 9.67
C MET A 258 -4.15 4.28 11.02
N LEU A 259 -3.04 4.01 11.70
CA LEU A 259 -2.82 4.38 13.10
C LEU A 259 -2.08 5.70 13.27
N GLY A 260 -1.49 6.24 12.21
CA GLY A 260 -0.78 7.51 12.25
C GLY A 260 -0.61 8.13 10.87
N LYS A 261 0.00 9.32 10.86
CA LYS A 261 0.37 10.02 9.63
C LYS A 261 1.76 10.61 9.74
N ARG A 262 2.45 10.72 8.60
CA ARG A 262 3.70 11.46 8.52
C ARG A 262 3.41 12.96 8.43
N THR A 263 4.17 13.76 9.18
CA THR A 263 4.10 15.22 9.17
C THR A 263 5.48 15.78 8.84
N MET A 264 5.52 16.87 8.07
CA MET A 264 6.80 17.48 7.65
C MET A 264 7.64 17.95 8.84
N SER A 265 7.00 18.44 9.89
CA SER A 265 7.68 19.03 11.06
C SER A 265 8.05 18.04 12.16
N TRP A 266 7.34 16.91 12.30
CA TRP A 266 7.50 16.01 13.45
C TRP A 266 7.72 14.54 13.06
N GLY A 267 7.86 14.25 11.77
CA GLY A 267 7.91 12.87 11.28
C GLY A 267 6.60 12.14 11.56
N TRP A 268 6.69 10.87 11.98
CA TRP A 268 5.53 10.02 12.22
C TRP A 268 4.77 10.40 13.49
N ARG A 269 3.46 10.67 13.36
CA ARG A 269 2.57 10.98 14.48
C ARG A 269 1.41 9.99 14.54
N TYR A 270 1.35 9.27 15.66
CA TYR A 270 0.24 8.39 15.96
C TYR A 270 -1.05 9.14 16.28
N HIS A 271 -2.17 8.54 15.91
CA HIS A 271 -3.51 8.96 16.30
C HIS A 271 -3.65 8.83 17.84
N PRO A 272 -4.35 9.77 18.53
CA PRO A 272 -4.53 9.70 19.98
C PRO A 272 -5.16 8.38 20.45
N ASN A 273 -6.01 7.78 19.63
CA ASN A 273 -6.68 6.51 19.90
C ASN A 273 -6.03 5.30 19.22
N GLN A 274 -4.74 5.38 18.84
CA GLN A 274 -4.05 4.30 18.12
C GLN A 274 -4.17 2.95 18.83
N ARG A 275 -4.11 2.91 20.17
CA ARG A 275 -4.23 1.64 20.93
C ARG A 275 -5.59 0.99 20.74
N LYS A 276 -6.67 1.79 20.80
CA LYS A 276 -8.05 1.32 20.59
C LYS A 276 -8.25 0.82 19.16
N LEU A 277 -7.69 1.52 18.18
CA LEU A 277 -7.76 1.12 16.76
C LEU A 277 -6.93 -0.14 16.48
N ARG A 278 -5.75 -0.27 17.09
CA ARG A 278 -4.88 -1.46 16.97
C ARG A 278 -5.54 -2.68 17.59
N ASN A 279 -6.15 -2.55 18.77
CA ASN A 279 -6.91 -3.64 19.39
C ASN A 279 -8.09 -4.07 18.49
N LEU A 280 -8.86 -3.09 17.99
CA LEU A 280 -9.97 -3.35 17.08
C LEU A 280 -9.53 -4.10 15.82
N PHE A 281 -8.38 -3.70 15.25
CA PHE A 281 -7.80 -4.38 14.10
C PHE A 281 -7.51 -5.85 14.42
N TRP A 282 -6.73 -6.12 15.48
CA TRP A 282 -6.31 -7.48 15.80
C TRP A 282 -7.47 -8.39 16.18
N GLU A 283 -8.44 -7.88 16.96
CA GLU A 283 -9.67 -8.60 17.28
C GLU A 283 -10.41 -9.01 15.99
N THR A 284 -10.63 -8.05 15.09
CA THR A 284 -11.34 -8.30 13.81
C THR A 284 -10.54 -9.22 12.88
N PHE A 285 -9.22 -9.07 12.84
CA PHE A 285 -8.34 -9.86 11.98
C PHE A 285 -8.33 -11.33 12.40
N TYR A 286 -8.15 -11.61 13.68
CA TYR A 286 -8.18 -12.97 14.21
C TYR A 286 -9.56 -13.62 14.09
N GLU A 287 -10.64 -12.86 14.28
CA GLU A 287 -12.00 -13.33 14.01
C GLU A 287 -12.17 -13.69 12.53
N ALA A 288 -11.74 -12.83 11.61
CA ALA A 288 -11.83 -13.06 10.17
C ALA A 288 -10.99 -14.25 9.67
N MET A 289 -9.92 -14.62 10.38
CA MET A 289 -9.14 -15.83 10.12
C MET A 289 -9.83 -17.13 10.59
N GLY A 290 -10.95 -17.04 11.32
CA GLY A 290 -11.64 -18.18 11.92
C GLY A 290 -11.10 -18.57 13.31
N GLY A 291 -10.41 -17.64 13.99
CA GLY A 291 -9.69 -17.91 15.23
C GLY A 291 -8.24 -18.36 14.98
N VAL A 292 -7.35 -18.02 15.91
CA VAL A 292 -5.91 -18.34 15.80
C VAL A 292 -5.35 -18.82 17.14
N SER A 293 -4.40 -19.75 17.10
CA SER A 293 -3.64 -20.18 18.29
C SER A 293 -2.62 -19.12 18.71
N GLU A 294 -2.10 -19.22 19.94
CA GLU A 294 -1.04 -18.31 20.41
C GLU A 294 0.25 -18.45 19.57
N GLU A 295 0.58 -19.67 19.13
CA GLU A 295 1.72 -19.92 18.22
C GLU A 295 1.52 -19.22 16.87
N GLN A 296 0.30 -19.27 16.30
CA GLN A 296 -0.01 -18.55 15.07
C GLN A 296 0.08 -17.04 15.26
N LYS A 297 -0.37 -16.51 16.41
CA LYS A 297 -0.23 -15.07 16.73
C LYS A 297 1.24 -14.65 16.79
N GLU A 298 2.09 -15.47 17.40
CA GLU A 298 3.53 -15.22 17.45
C GLU A 298 4.16 -15.20 16.04
N LEU A 299 3.83 -16.18 15.19
CA LEU A 299 4.30 -16.20 13.81
C LEU A 299 3.78 -15.04 12.97
N ILE A 300 2.52 -14.64 13.16
CA ILE A 300 1.93 -13.45 12.53
C ILE A 300 2.70 -12.19 12.93
N ASP A 301 3.01 -12.03 14.21
CA ASP A 301 3.74 -10.86 14.69
C ASP A 301 5.20 -10.86 14.20
N ALA A 302 5.86 -12.01 14.21
CA ALA A 302 7.19 -12.17 13.63
C ALA A 302 7.20 -11.80 12.14
N ALA A 303 6.27 -12.33 11.34
CA ALA A 303 6.16 -12.00 9.91
C ALA A 303 5.91 -10.49 9.69
N ARG A 304 4.99 -9.90 10.46
CA ARG A 304 4.73 -8.45 10.43
C ARG A 304 5.99 -7.64 10.68
N LEU A 305 6.77 -8.02 11.69
CA LEU A 305 8.01 -7.34 12.04
C LEU A 305 9.07 -7.54 10.95
N VAL A 306 9.27 -8.75 10.43
CA VAL A 306 10.18 -8.98 9.29
C VAL A 306 9.83 -8.05 8.14
N GLY A 307 8.56 -8.01 7.72
CA GLY A 307 8.12 -7.11 6.66
C GLY A 307 8.39 -5.63 6.94
N LEU A 308 8.12 -5.16 8.16
CA LEU A 308 8.43 -3.79 8.57
C LEU A 308 9.94 -3.49 8.51
N PHE A 309 10.79 -4.39 9.00
CA PHE A 309 12.24 -4.22 8.96
C PHE A 309 12.76 -4.19 7.52
N LEU A 310 12.27 -5.07 6.64
CA LEU A 310 12.68 -5.08 5.24
C LEU A 310 12.23 -3.81 4.49
N ALA A 311 11.00 -3.34 4.73
CA ALA A 311 10.48 -2.14 4.09
C ALA A 311 11.16 -0.85 4.56
N ASN A 312 11.60 -0.79 5.83
CA ASN A 312 12.05 0.47 6.46
C ASN A 312 13.53 0.49 6.86
N GLY A 313 14.20 -0.66 6.85
CA GLY A 313 15.57 -0.83 7.34
C GLY A 313 16.66 -0.50 6.31
N PHE A 314 16.29 -0.24 5.06
CA PHE A 314 17.24 0.04 3.97
C PHE A 314 17.04 1.43 3.38
N GLU A 315 18.12 2.03 2.90
CA GLU A 315 18.04 3.27 2.12
C GLU A 315 17.63 2.95 0.67
N TRP A 316 16.67 3.70 0.13
CA TRP A 316 16.30 3.63 -1.28
C TRP A 316 16.81 4.89 -1.99
N LYS A 317 17.68 4.74 -2.99
CA LYS A 317 18.08 5.86 -3.87
C LYS A 317 17.93 5.42 -5.32
N MET A 318 17.18 6.21 -6.11
CA MET A 318 16.98 5.94 -7.55
C MET A 318 16.52 4.51 -7.87
N GLY A 319 15.63 3.92 -7.05
CA GLY A 319 15.12 2.56 -7.24
C GLY A 319 16.10 1.43 -6.84
N LEU A 320 17.29 1.77 -6.34
CA LEU A 320 18.27 0.80 -5.84
C LEU A 320 18.29 0.83 -4.31
N ARG A 321 18.47 -0.37 -3.73
CA ARG A 321 18.62 -0.59 -2.29
C ARG A 321 20.08 -0.39 -1.88
N TYR A 322 20.29 0.51 -0.94
CA TYR A 322 21.58 0.91 -0.38
C TYR A 322 21.73 0.38 1.05
N PRO A 323 22.92 0.54 1.68
CA PRO A 323 23.19 0.03 3.02
C PRO A 323 22.14 0.45 4.06
N PRO A 324 22.05 -0.25 5.21
CA PRO A 324 21.05 0.00 6.23
C PRO A 324 20.97 1.48 6.64
N VAL A 325 19.75 1.96 6.88
CA VAL A 325 19.50 3.35 7.27
C VAL A 325 20.25 3.70 8.56
N LYS A 326 20.88 4.88 8.60
CA LYS A 326 21.50 5.41 9.82
C LYS A 326 20.45 5.99 10.76
N GLU A 327 20.75 6.14 12.05
CA GLU A 327 19.80 6.54 13.10
C GLU A 327 19.03 7.85 12.81
N MET A 328 19.65 8.81 12.13
CA MET A 328 18.98 10.04 11.69
C MET A 328 17.93 9.83 10.59
N THR A 329 18.08 8.79 9.76
CA THR A 329 17.13 8.40 8.70
C THR A 329 16.05 7.47 9.25
N ILE A 330 16.42 6.60 10.21
CA ILE A 330 15.52 5.76 11.00
C ILE A 330 14.54 6.59 11.82
N CYS A 331 14.84 7.85 12.19
CA CYS A 331 13.94 8.67 13.02
C CYS A 331 12.55 8.91 12.38
N VAL A 332 12.41 8.70 11.07
CA VAL A 332 11.15 8.84 10.33
C VAL A 332 10.33 7.54 10.30
N THR A 333 10.98 6.38 10.40
CA THR A 333 10.37 5.04 10.29
C THR A 333 10.44 4.20 11.59
N SER A 334 11.33 4.53 12.54
CA SER A 334 11.51 3.83 13.83
C SER A 334 10.29 3.81 14.71
N ARG A 335 9.43 4.81 14.63
CA ARG A 335 8.17 4.78 15.39
C ARG A 335 7.22 3.71 14.88
N ARG A 336 7.36 3.22 13.63
CA ARG A 336 6.59 2.08 13.10
C ARG A 336 7.18 0.72 13.49
N LEU A 337 8.44 0.68 13.94
CA LEU A 337 9.16 -0.53 14.33
C LEU A 337 9.00 -0.87 15.82
N LEU A 338 8.34 -0.02 16.62
CA LEU A 338 8.13 -0.17 18.07
C LEU A 338 6.71 0.19 18.51
#